data_AF-A0A327JMQ0-F1
#
_entry.id   AF-A0A327JMQ0-F1
#
_cell.length_a   1.000
_cell.length_b   1.000
_cell.length_c   1.000
_cell.angle_alpha   90.00
_cell.angle_beta   90.00
_cell.angle_gamma   90.00
#
_symmetry.space_group_name_H-M   'P 1'
#
loop_
_entity.id
_entity.type
_entity.pdbx_description
1 polymer ?
#
loop_
_entity_poly.entity_id
_entity_poly.type
_entity_poly.pdbx_seq_one_letter_code
_entity_poly.pdbx_strand_id
1 'polypeptide(L)'
;MIRSRPTRVPEPTAKPASAAFRRQVGAIVRINVKFLGAFLFGFIAWVMWPEDGYTWWQFRLFSVITGFGAFLTLIDAIKAALNLQEREGVLTELDRIGGKPKGSALADDDAQRRAGMR
;
A
#
# COMPACT_ATOMS: atom_id res chain seq x y z
N MET A 1 7.01 -56.26 2.55
CA MET A 1 7.15 -55.18 3.56
C MET A 1 7.28 -53.85 2.85
N ILE A 2 6.19 -53.09 2.76
CA ILE A 2 6.16 -51.77 2.11
C ILE A 2 6.29 -50.73 3.22
N ARG A 3 7.46 -50.09 3.34
CA ARG A 3 7.66 -48.95 4.26
C ARG A 3 7.00 -47.72 3.64
N SER A 4 5.86 -47.32 4.17
CA SER A 4 5.23 -46.03 3.92
C SER A 4 6.19 -44.90 4.32
N ARG A 5 6.61 -44.08 3.34
CA ARG A 5 7.41 -42.87 3.61
C ARG A 5 6.55 -41.88 4.38
N PRO A 6 7.05 -41.29 5.49
CA PRO A 6 6.35 -40.22 6.18
C PRO A 6 6.25 -39.01 5.24
N THR A 7 5.02 -38.57 5.00
CA THR A 7 4.71 -37.30 4.33
C THR A 7 5.25 -36.17 5.18
N ARG A 8 6.32 -35.51 4.73
CA ARG A 8 6.76 -34.24 5.35
C ARG A 8 5.63 -33.23 5.16
N VAL A 9 5.01 -32.82 6.27
CA VAL A 9 4.16 -31.65 6.30
C VAL A 9 5.04 -30.44 6.00
N PRO A 10 4.72 -29.61 4.99
CA PRO A 10 5.50 -28.42 4.70
C PRO A 10 5.47 -27.52 5.92
N GLU A 11 6.66 -27.22 6.45
CA GLU A 11 6.85 -26.36 7.59
C GLU A 11 6.33 -24.95 7.23
N PRO A 12 5.46 -24.34 8.04
CA PRO A 12 4.93 -23.02 7.73
C PRO A 12 6.06 -22.00 7.81
N THR A 13 6.61 -21.65 6.66
CA THR A 13 7.63 -20.62 6.54
C THR A 13 7.05 -19.28 7.00
N ALA A 14 7.39 -18.87 8.22
CA ALA A 14 7.02 -17.58 8.77
C ALA A 14 7.55 -16.49 7.83
N LYS A 15 6.65 -15.87 7.06
CA LYS A 15 7.00 -14.79 6.13
C LYS A 15 7.52 -13.61 6.97
N PRO A 16 8.70 -13.05 6.68
CA PRO A 16 9.31 -12.06 7.56
C PRO A 16 8.44 -10.80 7.59
N ALA A 17 8.02 -10.38 8.79
CA ALA A 17 7.18 -9.21 9.03
C ALA A 17 7.72 -7.92 8.36
N SER A 18 9.04 -7.81 8.21
CA SER A 18 9.72 -6.70 7.54
C SER A 18 9.42 -6.58 6.04
N ALA A 19 9.02 -7.67 5.37
CA ALA A 19 8.63 -7.65 3.97
C ALA A 19 7.20 -7.09 3.78
N ALA A 20 6.30 -7.34 4.73
CA ALA A 20 4.95 -6.79 4.71
C ALA A 20 4.98 -5.28 4.94
N PHE A 21 5.73 -4.82 5.95
CA PHE A 21 5.90 -3.39 6.25
C PHE A 21 6.47 -2.60 5.06
N ARG A 22 7.53 -3.10 4.41
CA ARG A 22 8.13 -2.44 3.23
C ARG A 22 7.15 -2.32 2.06
N ARG A 23 6.28 -3.30 1.85
CA ARG A 23 5.23 -3.24 0.83
C ARG A 23 4.17 -2.18 1.15
N GLN A 24 3.79 -2.05 2.42
CA GLN A 24 2.82 -1.05 2.87
C GLN A 24 3.37 0.37 2.72
N VAL A 25 4.60 0.62 3.20
CA VAL A 25 5.28 1.92 3.01
C VAL A 25 5.40 2.26 1.52
N GLY A 26 5.81 1.29 0.69
CA GLY A 26 5.87 1.48 -0.76
C GLY A 26 4.52 1.84 -1.39
N ALA A 27 3.43 1.25 -0.92
CA ALA A 27 2.08 1.58 -1.38
C ALA A 27 1.66 3.00 -0.97
N ILE A 28 1.89 3.38 0.29
CA ILE A 28 1.60 4.72 0.81
C ILE A 28 2.39 5.79 0.04
N VAL A 29 3.69 5.58 -0.16
CA VAL A 29 4.54 6.51 -0.94
C VAL A 29 4.01 6.64 -2.36
N ARG A 30 3.64 5.53 -3.01
CA ARG A 30 3.10 5.55 -4.37
C ARG A 30 1.79 6.34 -4.47
N ILE A 31 0.91 6.21 -3.49
CA ILE A 31 -0.35 6.98 -3.41
C ILE A 31 -0.04 8.48 -3.26
N ASN A 32 0.84 8.84 -2.33
CA ASN A 32 1.22 10.25 -2.09
C ASN A 32 1.87 10.88 -3.34
N VAL A 33 2.74 10.16 -4.04
CA VAL A 33 3.35 10.63 -5.29
C VAL A 33 2.30 10.87 -6.36
N LYS A 34 1.27 10.02 -6.48
CA LYS A 34 0.17 10.25 -7.43
C LYS A 34 -0.65 11.49 -7.08
N PHE A 35 -0.97 11.71 -5.81
CA PHE A 35 -1.67 12.92 -5.36
C PHE A 35 -0.84 14.18 -5.61
N LEU A 36 0.46 14.15 -5.30
CA LEU A 36 1.37 15.25 -5.57
C LEU A 36 1.45 15.55 -7.08
N GLY A 37 1.56 14.49 -7.90
CA GLY A 37 1.55 14.63 -9.36
C GLY A 37 0.26 15.27 -9.87
N ALA A 38 -0.90 14.77 -9.44
CA ALA A 38 -2.20 15.35 -9.81
C ALA A 38 -2.31 16.82 -9.41
N PHE A 39 -1.86 17.17 -8.20
CA PHE A 39 -1.84 18.55 -7.72
C PHE A 39 -0.94 19.44 -8.57
N LEU A 40 0.29 19.00 -8.87
CA LEU A 40 1.24 19.75 -9.70
C LEU A 40 0.70 19.97 -11.11
N PHE A 41 0.08 18.97 -11.73
CA PHE A 41 -0.55 19.12 -13.04
C PHE A 41 -1.72 20.12 -13.00
N GLY A 42 -2.57 20.05 -11.97
CA GLY A 42 -3.66 21.01 -11.78
C GLY A 42 -3.13 22.43 -11.56
N PHE A 43 -2.06 22.59 -10.79
CA PHE A 43 -1.42 23.88 -10.55
C PHE A 43 -0.80 24.46 -11.82
N ILE A 44 -0.10 23.65 -12.62
CA ILE A 44 0.46 24.09 -13.91
C ILE A 44 -0.66 24.48 -14.87
N ALA A 45 -1.72 23.69 -14.95
CA ALA A 45 -2.88 24.01 -15.77
C ALA A 45 -3.49 25.36 -15.35
N TRP A 46 -3.63 25.60 -14.05
CA TRP A 46 -4.13 26.86 -13.50
C TRP A 46 -3.21 28.05 -13.81
N VAL A 47 -1.89 27.92 -13.60
CA VAL A 47 -0.92 28.99 -13.93
C VAL A 47 -0.87 29.27 -15.44
N MET A 48 -1.03 28.24 -16.28
CA MET A 48 -1.10 28.40 -17.73
C MET A 48 -2.42 29.00 -18.22
N TRP A 49 -3.42 29.20 -17.35
CA TRP A 49 -4.72 29.72 -17.76
C TRP A 49 -4.59 31.19 -18.21
N PRO A 50 -4.84 31.50 -19.50
CA PRO A 50 -4.68 32.85 -19.99
C PRO A 50 -5.90 33.72 -19.65
N GLU A 51 -5.63 34.83 -18.97
CA GLU A 51 -6.63 35.86 -18.65
C GLU A 51 -7.04 36.64 -19.91
N ASP A 52 -6.07 36.95 -20.78
CA ASP A 52 -6.31 37.64 -22.05
C ASP A 52 -6.74 36.66 -23.16
N GLY A 53 -8.02 36.71 -23.50
CA GLY A 53 -8.69 35.58 -24.17
C GLY A 53 -8.50 35.39 -25.66
N TYR A 54 -7.84 36.30 -26.39
CA TYR A 54 -7.86 36.27 -27.86
C TYR A 54 -6.54 35.88 -28.53
N THR A 55 -5.39 36.29 -28.00
CA THR A 55 -4.09 36.07 -28.65
C THR A 55 -3.47 34.70 -28.35
N TRP A 56 -3.96 33.99 -27.33
CA TRP A 56 -3.30 32.81 -26.74
C TRP A 56 -4.22 31.59 -26.60
N TRP A 57 -5.09 31.33 -27.59
CA TRP A 57 -6.06 30.21 -27.54
C TRP A 57 -5.40 28.83 -27.37
N GLN A 58 -4.20 28.64 -27.92
CA GLN A 58 -3.42 27.40 -27.78
C GLN A 58 -3.07 27.08 -26.33
N PHE A 59 -2.76 28.09 -25.51
CA PHE A 59 -2.50 27.89 -24.08
C PHE A 59 -3.75 27.47 -23.30
N ARG A 60 -4.95 27.93 -23.71
CA ARG A 60 -6.22 27.42 -23.15
C ARG A 60 -6.38 25.94 -23.43
N LEU A 61 -6.15 25.52 -24.67
CA LEU A 61 -6.28 24.11 -25.04
C LEU A 61 -5.29 23.24 -24.27
N PHE A 62 -4.02 23.67 -24.17
CA PHE A 62 -3.02 22.95 -23.37
C PHE A 62 -3.41 22.89 -21.89
N SER A 63 -3.82 24.00 -21.29
CA SER A 63 -4.29 24.05 -19.90
C SER A 63 -5.46 23.09 -19.65
N VAL A 64 -6.44 23.01 -20.56
CA VAL A 64 -7.56 22.06 -20.45
C VAL A 64 -7.09 20.61 -20.55
N ILE A 65 -6.23 20.28 -21.51
CA ILE A 65 -5.67 18.91 -21.65
C ILE A 65 -4.89 18.52 -20.40
N THR A 66 -4.05 19.41 -19.89
CA THR A 66 -3.28 19.18 -18.66
C THR A 66 -4.18 19.04 -17.44
N GLY A 67 -5.21 19.87 -17.31
CA GLY A 67 -6.21 19.78 -16.25
C GLY A 67 -7.01 18.47 -16.30
N PHE A 68 -7.36 17.99 -17.50
CA PHE A 68 -8.00 16.69 -17.68
C PHE A 68 -7.05 15.54 -17.28
N GLY A 69 -5.77 15.64 -17.64
CA GLY A 69 -4.74 14.69 -17.20
C GLY A 69 -4.58 14.65 -15.67
N ALA A 70 -4.62 15.81 -15.02
CA ALA A 70 -4.61 15.92 -13.56
C ALA A 70 -5.81 15.19 -12.93
N PHE A 71 -7.00 15.38 -13.50
CA PHE A 71 -8.24 14.74 -13.04
C PHE A 71 -8.19 13.22 -13.18
N LEU A 72 -7.74 12.69 -14.32
CA LEU A 72 -7.57 11.25 -14.50
C LEU A 72 -6.55 10.66 -13.50
N THR A 73 -5.44 11.35 -13.28
CA THR A 73 -4.42 10.94 -12.31
C THR A 73 -4.97 10.92 -10.89
N LEU A 74 -5.84 11.87 -10.54
CA LEU A 74 -6.52 11.94 -9.25
C LEU A 74 -7.45 10.73 -9.05
N ILE A 75 -8.24 10.37 -10.06
CA ILE A 75 -9.09 9.16 -10.02
C ILE A 75 -8.25 7.91 -9.75
N ASP A 76 -7.10 7.78 -10.43
CA ASP A 76 -6.19 6.66 -10.26
C ASP A 76 -5.48 6.64 -8.90
N ALA A 77 -5.30 7.80 -8.27
CA ALA A 77 -4.81 7.92 -6.90
C ALA A 77 -5.87 7.45 -5.90
N ILE A 78 -7.12 7.89 -6.08
CA ILE A 78 -8.26 7.48 -5.24
C ILE A 78 -8.48 5.98 -5.33
N LYS A 79 -8.51 5.40 -6.54
CA LYS A 79 -8.62 3.94 -6.72
C LYS A 79 -7.50 3.18 -6.02
N ALA A 80 -6.26 3.69 -6.09
CA ALA A 80 -5.13 3.07 -5.41
C ALA A 80 -5.27 3.13 -3.88
N ALA A 81 -5.81 4.22 -3.34
CA ALA A 81 -6.10 4.37 -1.92
C ALA A 81 -7.22 3.41 -1.45
N LEU A 82 -8.33 3.33 -2.19
CA LEU A 82 -9.44 2.42 -1.88
C LEU A 82 -8.98 0.95 -1.89
N ASN A 83 -8.21 0.55 -2.91
CA ASN A 83 -7.63 -0.80 -2.99
C ASN A 83 -6.69 -1.13 -1.82
N LEU A 84 -6.01 -0.13 -1.24
CA LEU A 84 -5.19 -0.33 -0.05
C LEU A 84 -6.08 -0.57 1.17
N GLN A 85 -7.13 0.22 1.33
CA GLN A 85 -8.06 0.13 2.45
C GLN A 85 -8.86 -1.18 2.44
N GLU A 86 -9.30 -1.65 1.28
CA GLU A 86 -9.95 -2.98 1.17
C GLU A 86 -9.01 -4.11 1.60
N ARG A 87 -7.73 -4.04 1.22
CA ARG A 87 -6.72 -5.03 1.65
C ARG A 87 -6.48 -4.99 3.16
N GLU A 88 -6.43 -3.80 3.75
CA GLU A 88 -6.30 -3.64 5.20
C GLU A 88 -7.55 -4.12 5.95
N GLY A 89 -8.75 -3.90 5.39
CA GLY A 89 -10.01 -4.43 5.92
C GLY A 89 -10.04 -5.95 5.95
N VAL A 90 -9.61 -6.62 4.87
CA VAL A 90 -9.52 -8.09 4.81
C VAL A 90 -8.47 -8.63 5.80
N LEU A 91 -7.34 -7.95 5.97
CA LEU A 91 -6.34 -8.34 6.96
C LEU A 91 -6.86 -8.19 8.39
N THR A 92 -7.62 -7.13 8.67
CA THR A 92 -8.22 -6.89 9.99
C THR A 92 -9.29 -7.94 10.31
N GLU A 93 -10.10 -8.32 9.32
CA GLU A 93 -11.10 -9.38 9.50
C GLU A 93 -10.44 -10.77 9.65
N LEU A 94 -9.34 -11.03 8.93
CA LEU A 94 -8.54 -12.24 9.13
C LEU A 94 -7.88 -12.28 10.52
N ASP A 95 -7.42 -11.15 11.05
CA ASP A 95 -6.85 -11.07 12.41
C ASP A 95 -7.95 -11.25 13.48
N ARG A 96 -9.18 -10.81 13.16
CA ARG A 96 -10.37 -11.01 14.01
C ARG A 96 -10.86 -12.46 14.01
N ILE A 97 -10.85 -13.14 12.86
CA ILE A 97 -11.26 -14.54 12.71
C ILE A 97 -10.16 -15.50 13.18
N GLY A 98 -8.89 -15.19 12.89
CA GLY A 98 -7.74 -16.00 13.29
C GLY A 98 -7.44 -15.92 14.79
N GLY A 99 -7.97 -14.90 15.47
CA GLY A 99 -7.52 -14.49 16.79
C GLY A 99 -6.07 -14.00 16.71
N LYS A 100 -5.75 -12.94 17.45
CA LYS A 100 -4.37 -12.50 17.71
C LYS A 100 -3.53 -13.77 17.90
N PRO A 101 -2.54 -14.10 17.05
CA PRO A 101 -1.71 -15.27 17.30
C PRO A 101 -1.26 -15.09 18.73
N LYS A 102 -1.66 -16.01 19.63
CA LYS A 102 -1.12 -16.05 20.98
C LYS A 102 0.36 -16.20 20.72
N GLY A 103 1.08 -15.07 20.69
CA GLY A 103 2.52 -15.03 20.59
C GLY A 103 2.93 -16.02 21.64
N SER A 104 3.49 -17.14 21.20
CA SER A 104 3.74 -18.21 22.13
C SER A 104 4.65 -17.58 23.16
N ALA A 105 4.19 -17.50 24.40
CA ALA A 105 5.02 -17.12 25.54
C ALA A 105 6.18 -18.13 25.75
N LEU A 106 6.43 -19.00 24.76
CA LEU A 106 7.51 -19.95 24.61
C LEU A 106 8.73 -19.32 23.91
N ALA A 107 8.62 -18.10 23.35
CA ALA A 107 9.75 -17.36 22.77
C ALA A 107 9.96 -15.98 23.42
N ASP A 108 9.48 -15.80 24.65
CA ASP A 108 9.83 -14.66 25.48
C ASP A 108 11.10 -15.05 26.27
N ASP A 109 12.21 -14.34 26.04
CA ASP A 109 13.52 -14.62 26.66
C ASP A 109 13.41 -14.70 28.20
N ASP A 110 12.44 -13.99 28.79
CA ASP A 110 12.13 -14.00 30.22
C ASP A 110 11.54 -15.34 30.71
N ALA A 111 10.82 -16.08 29.85
CA ALA A 111 10.32 -17.42 30.17
C ALA A 111 11.44 -18.47 30.18
N GLN A 112 12.42 -18.38 29.25
CA GLN A 112 13.62 -19.23 29.27
C GLN A 112 14.50 -18.94 30.48
N ARG A 113 14.63 -17.67 30.87
CA ARG A 113 15.35 -17.26 32.09
C ARG A 113 14.70 -17.78 33.37
N ARG A 114 13.36 -17.75 33.46
CA ARG A 114 12.61 -18.30 34.61
C ARG A 114 12.60 -19.83 34.64
N ALA A 115 12.69 -20.49 33.49
CA ALA A 115 12.77 -21.95 33.38
C ALA A 115 14.19 -22.52 33.67
N GLY A 116 15.16 -21.67 34.02
CA GLY A 116 16.53 -22.10 34.33
C GLY A 116 17.32 -22.59 33.12
N MET A 117 16.84 -22.31 31.89
CA MET A 117 17.60 -22.57 30.67
C MET A 117 18.46 -21.35 30.33
N ARG A 118 19.52 -21.15 31.10
CA ARG A 118 20.71 -20.39 30.70
C ARG A 118 21.92 -20.82 31.52
#